data_AF-B7X1S3-F1
#
_entry.id   AF-B7X1S3-F1
#
_cell.length_a   1.000
_cell.length_b   1.000
_cell.length_c   1.000
_cell.angle_alpha   90.00
_cell.angle_beta   90.00
_cell.angle_gamma   90.00
#
_symmetry.space_group_name_H-M   'P 1'
#
loop_
_entity.id
_entity.type
_entity.pdbx_description
1 polymer ?
#
loop_
_entity_poly.entity_id
_entity_poly.type
_entity_poly.pdbx_seq_one_letter_code
_entity_poly.pdbx_strand_id
1 'polypeptide(L)'
;MEELEKRQHYRQIARQRATAVHEKIGLAARAGENAYQVGADLNDLENAFMAGLPEQDRDVYTQLYVEELDALTNATNDKTRAIQEETLRAEMQNTQNSFTWVWVVLSILLILGFLMR
;
A
#
# COMPACT_ATOMS: atom_id res chain seq x y z
N MET A 1 -26.27 9.61 -23.80
CA MET A 1 -26.58 9.38 -22.38
C MET A 1 -26.39 7.91 -22.00
N GLU A 2 -26.87 6.98 -22.83
CA GLU A 2 -26.73 5.52 -22.62
C GLU A 2 -25.28 5.01 -22.42
N GLU A 3 -24.31 5.57 -23.14
CA GLU A 3 -22.89 5.19 -23.02
C GLU A 3 -22.27 5.59 -21.66
N LEU A 4 -22.68 6.74 -21.11
CA LEU A 4 -22.18 7.22 -19.82
C LEU A 4 -22.74 6.38 -18.67
N GLU A 5 -24.02 6.04 -18.72
CA GLU A 5 -24.66 5.15 -17.74
C GLU A 5 -24.05 3.76 -17.76
N LYS A 6 -23.80 3.22 -18.96
CA LYS A 6 -23.12 1.95 -19.16
C LYS A 6 -21.69 1.96 -18.60
N ARG A 7 -20.92 3.02 -18.88
CA ARG A 7 -19.57 3.19 -18.32
C ARG A 7 -19.60 3.32 -16.79
N GLN A 8 -20.56 4.03 -16.23
CA GLN A 8 -20.74 4.12 -14.77
C GLN A 8 -21.09 2.76 -14.15
N HIS A 9 -21.98 2.00 -14.79
CA HIS A 9 -22.34 0.65 -14.37
C HIS A 9 -21.11 -0.26 -14.34
N TYR A 10 -20.35 -0.34 -15.44
CA TYR A 10 -19.13 -1.15 -15.47
C TYR A 10 -18.06 -0.65 -14.51
N ARG A 11 -17.94 0.66 -14.27
CA ARG A 11 -17.01 1.19 -13.27
C ARG A 11 -17.35 0.71 -11.86
N GLN A 12 -18.63 0.64 -11.50
CA GLN A 12 -19.03 0.11 -10.19
C GLN A 12 -18.65 -1.37 -10.05
N ILE A 13 -18.90 -2.17 -11.09
CA ILE A 13 -18.54 -3.60 -11.10
C ILE A 13 -17.02 -3.75 -11.02
N ALA A 14 -16.27 -3.03 -11.86
CA ALA A 14 -14.82 -3.04 -11.89
C ALA A 14 -14.23 -2.69 -10.52
N ARG A 15 -14.72 -1.62 -9.89
CA ARG A 15 -14.30 -1.21 -8.55
C ARG A 15 -14.56 -2.29 -7.50
N GLN A 16 -15.75 -2.88 -7.50
CA GLN A 16 -16.09 -3.93 -6.53
C GLN A 16 -15.16 -5.13 -6.67
N ARG A 17 -14.92 -5.58 -7.90
CA ARG A 17 -14.07 -6.74 -8.19
C ARG A 17 -12.60 -6.43 -7.89
N ALA A 18 -12.09 -5.27 -8.30
CA ALA A 18 -10.72 -4.83 -8.01
C ALA A 18 -10.48 -4.73 -6.50
N THR A 19 -11.44 -4.19 -5.76
CA THR A 19 -11.39 -4.11 -4.29
C THR A 19 -11.34 -5.50 -3.66
N ALA A 20 -12.18 -6.43 -4.11
CA ALA A 20 -12.21 -7.79 -3.60
C ALA A 20 -10.91 -8.55 -3.88
N VAL A 21 -10.31 -8.36 -5.06
CA VAL A 21 -9.01 -8.94 -5.41
C VAL A 21 -7.92 -8.36 -4.51
N HIS A 22 -7.86 -7.04 -4.39
CA HIS A 22 -6.91 -6.36 -3.53
C HIS A 22 -6.99 -6.83 -2.07
N GLU A 23 -8.20 -6.94 -1.53
CA GLU A 23 -8.44 -7.43 -0.17
C GLU A 23 -7.97 -8.88 0.01
N LYS A 24 -8.33 -9.79 -0.91
CA LYS A 24 -7.93 -11.20 -0.82
C LYS A 24 -6.42 -11.38 -0.88
N ILE A 25 -5.73 -10.67 -1.77
CA ILE A 25 -4.26 -10.69 -1.85
C ILE A 25 -3.67 -10.15 -0.53
N GLY A 26 -4.24 -9.07 0.01
CA GLY A 26 -3.82 -8.50 1.30
C GLY A 26 -4.01 -9.46 2.47
N LEU A 27 -5.13 -10.20 2.51
CA LEU A 27 -5.40 -11.21 3.52
C LEU A 27 -4.42 -12.39 3.41
N ALA A 28 -4.19 -12.90 2.19
CA ALA A 28 -3.22 -13.97 1.94
C ALA A 28 -1.81 -13.57 2.40
N ALA A 29 -1.36 -12.36 2.06
CA ALA A 29 -0.08 -11.83 2.50
C ALA A 29 0.04 -11.76 4.04
N ARG A 30 -1.02 -11.33 4.74
CA ARG A 30 -1.05 -11.27 6.21
C ARG A 30 -1.10 -12.65 6.86
N ALA A 31 -1.72 -13.62 6.21
CA ALA A 31 -1.78 -15.01 6.66
C ALA A 31 -0.46 -15.78 6.41
N GLY A 32 0.51 -15.17 5.71
CA GLY A 32 1.75 -15.84 5.32
C GLY A 32 1.59 -16.80 4.14
N GLU A 33 0.47 -16.72 3.42
CA GLU A 33 0.23 -17.49 2.21
C GLU A 33 0.99 -16.88 1.01
N ASN A 34 1.13 -17.66 -0.07
CA ASN A 34 1.74 -17.16 -1.30
C ASN A 34 0.77 -16.21 -2.03
N ALA A 35 0.87 -14.92 -1.73
CA ALA A 35 0.07 -13.86 -2.34
C ALA A 35 0.16 -13.82 -3.88
N TYR A 36 1.29 -14.26 -4.46
CA TYR A 36 1.45 -14.36 -5.92
C TYR A 36 0.57 -15.47 -6.49
N GLN A 37 0.57 -16.65 -5.86
CA GLN A 37 -0.30 -17.77 -6.26
C GLN A 37 -1.77 -17.37 -6.17
N VAL A 38 -2.18 -16.76 -5.06
CA VAL A 38 -3.55 -16.26 -4.87
C VAL A 38 -3.91 -15.21 -5.92
N GLY A 39 -2.97 -14.31 -6.26
CA GLY A 39 -3.16 -13.33 -7.32
C GLY A 39 -3.38 -13.98 -8.70
N ALA A 40 -2.64 -15.04 -9.03
CA ALA A 40 -2.81 -15.79 -10.26
C ALA A 40 -4.19 -16.47 -10.32
N ASP A 41 -4.61 -17.15 -9.25
CA ASP A 41 -5.91 -17.83 -9.18
C ASP A 41 -7.07 -16.82 -9.32
N LEU A 42 -6.94 -15.64 -8.73
CA LEU A 42 -7.92 -14.56 -8.88
C LEU A 42 -7.93 -13.95 -10.28
N ASN A 43 -6.77 -13.89 -10.95
CA ASN A 43 -6.68 -13.45 -12.34
C ASN A 43 -7.44 -14.41 -13.27
N ASP A 44 -7.33 -15.72 -13.05
CA ASP A 44 -8.08 -16.72 -13.82
C ASP A 44 -9.60 -16.56 -13.65
N LEU A 45 -10.06 -16.31 -12.42
CA LEU A 45 -11.48 -16.02 -12.14
C LEU A 45 -11.94 -14.73 -12.82
N GLU A 46 -11.08 -13.72 -12.90
CA GLU A 46 -11.39 -12.48 -13.58
C GLU A 46 -11.43 -12.65 -15.10
N ASN A 47 -10.50 -13.42 -15.68
CA ASN A 47 -10.51 -13.77 -17.09
C ASN A 47 -11.77 -14.54 -17.47
N ALA A 48 -12.22 -15.47 -16.62
CA ALA A 48 -13.48 -16.18 -16.82
C ALA A 48 -14.70 -15.24 -16.78
N PHE A 49 -14.69 -14.25 -15.88
CA PHE A 49 -15.74 -13.22 -15.85
C PHE A 49 -15.74 -12.37 -17.13
N MET A 50 -14.58 -11.87 -17.55
CA MET A 50 -14.43 -11.07 -18.77
C MET A 50 -14.82 -11.83 -20.04
N ALA A 51 -14.58 -13.15 -20.08
CA ALA A 51 -15.01 -14.01 -21.18
C ALA A 51 -16.53 -14.08 -21.32
N GLY A 52 -17.27 -13.96 -20.21
CA GLY A 52 -18.74 -13.95 -20.18
C GLY A 52 -19.38 -12.61 -20.57
N LEU A 53 -18.60 -11.53 -20.69
CA LEU A 53 -19.10 -10.23 -21.11
C LEU A 53 -19.32 -10.19 -22.63
N PRO A 54 -20.31 -9.40 -23.11
CA PRO A 54 -20.42 -9.05 -24.52
C PRO A 54 -19.10 -8.44 -25.03
N GLU A 55 -18.70 -8.77 -26.25
CA GLU A 55 -17.42 -8.35 -26.82
C GLU A 55 -17.24 -6.82 -26.82
N GLN A 56 -18.31 -6.11 -27.18
CA GLN A 56 -18.41 -4.64 -27.16
C GLN A 56 -18.23 -4.00 -25.76
N ASP A 57 -18.36 -4.78 -24.69
CA ASP A 57 -18.31 -4.31 -23.29
C ASP A 57 -17.01 -4.70 -22.60
N ARG A 58 -16.32 -5.69 -23.14
CA ARG A 58 -15.11 -6.26 -22.57
C ARG A 58 -14.01 -5.20 -22.46
N ASP A 59 -13.77 -4.42 -23.53
CA ASP A 59 -12.71 -3.41 -23.54
C ASP A 59 -12.98 -2.30 -22.52
N VAL A 60 -14.21 -1.80 -22.46
CA VAL A 60 -14.63 -0.77 -21.51
C VAL A 60 -14.46 -1.25 -20.08
N TYR A 61 -14.94 -2.46 -19.78
CA TYR A 61 -14.78 -3.06 -18.46
C TYR A 61 -13.31 -3.26 -18.10
N THR A 62 -12.52 -3.84 -19.00
CA THR A 62 -11.11 -4.17 -18.78
C THR A 62 -10.31 -2.91 -18.45
N GLN A 63 -10.52 -1.84 -19.22
CA GLN A 63 -9.86 -0.57 -18.95
C GLN A 63 -10.22 -0.04 -17.56
N LEU A 64 -11.51 -0.03 -17.20
CA LEU A 64 -11.95 0.46 -15.90
C LEU A 64 -11.43 -0.41 -14.74
N TYR A 65 -11.34 -1.73 -14.94
CA TYR A 65 -10.80 -2.65 -13.95
C TYR A 65 -9.32 -2.43 -13.69
N VAL A 66 -8.53 -2.23 -14.74
CA VAL A 66 -7.10 -1.87 -14.63
C VAL A 66 -6.94 -0.52 -13.94
N GLU A 67 -7.72 0.50 -14.31
CA GLU A 67 -7.69 1.82 -13.64
C GLU A 67 -7.94 1.71 -12.12
N GLU A 68 -8.90 0.89 -11.70
CA GLU A 68 -9.23 0.71 -10.28
C GLU A 68 -8.15 -0.12 -9.54
N LEU A 69 -7.53 -1.12 -10.18
CA LEU A 69 -6.39 -1.85 -9.62
C LEU A 69 -5.15 -0.96 -9.44
N ASP A 70 -4.85 -0.11 -10.43
CA ASP A 70 -3.74 0.85 -10.36
C ASP A 70 -3.98 1.86 -9.24
N ALA A 71 -5.21 2.37 -9.09
CA ALA A 71 -5.57 3.28 -8.01
C ALA A 71 -5.35 2.64 -6.63
N LEU A 72 -5.76 1.38 -6.43
CA LEU A 72 -5.56 0.64 -5.18
C LEU A 72 -4.08 0.37 -4.90
N THR A 73 -3.31 0.04 -5.93
CA THR A 73 -1.86 -0.19 -5.84
C THR A 73 -1.14 1.10 -5.44
N ASN A 74 -1.45 2.21 -6.08
CA ASN A 74 -0.89 3.52 -5.76
C ASN A 74 -1.24 3.95 -4.33
N ALA A 75 -2.50 3.77 -3.91
CA ALA A 75 -2.90 4.07 -2.54
C ALA A 75 -2.13 3.22 -1.49
N THR A 76 -1.78 1.98 -1.82
CA THR A 76 -0.97 1.11 -0.96
C THR A 76 0.49 1.56 -0.91
N ASN A 77 1.05 1.94 -2.05
CA ASN A 77 2.40 2.48 -2.14
C ASN A 77 2.53 3.80 -1.36
N ASP A 78 1.55 4.69 -1.47
CA ASP A 78 1.54 5.96 -0.76
C ASP A 78 1.47 5.76 0.76
N LYS A 79 0.63 4.83 1.24
CA LYS A 79 0.61 4.43 2.65
C LYS A 79 1.96 3.88 3.12
N THR A 80 2.59 3.05 2.29
CA THR A 80 3.90 2.46 2.61
C THR A 80 4.98 3.54 2.71
N ARG A 81 4.99 4.50 1.78
CA ARG A 81 5.90 5.65 1.82
C ARG A 81 5.67 6.50 3.06
N ALA A 82 4.42 6.80 3.41
CA ALA A 82 4.10 7.56 4.60
C ALA A 82 4.63 6.88 5.88
N ILE A 83 4.46 5.56 6.01
CA ILE A 83 4.98 4.77 7.14
C ILE A 83 6.52 4.82 7.18
N GLN A 84 7.18 4.69 6.03
CA GLN A 84 8.65 4.77 5.95
C GLN A 84 9.15 6.16 6.35
N GLU A 85 8.52 7.23 5.88
CA GLU A 85 8.88 8.60 6.26
C GLU A 85 8.68 8.84 7.75
N GLU A 86 7.60 8.34 8.35
CA GLU A 86 7.36 8.42 9.79
C GLU A 86 8.44 7.67 10.58
N THR A 87 8.79 6.47 10.14
CA THR A 87 9.83 5.64 10.76
C THR A 87 11.20 6.33 10.69
N LEU A 88 11.57 6.87 9.53
CA LEU A 88 12.82 7.63 9.35
C LEU A 88 12.87 8.87 10.23
N ARG A 89 11.76 9.62 10.36
CA ARG A 89 11.68 10.78 11.25
C ARG A 89 11.84 10.37 12.71
N ALA A 90 11.22 9.27 13.13
CA ALA A 90 11.36 8.75 14.49
C ALA A 90 12.80 8.32 14.78
N GLU A 91 13.46 7.65 13.84
CA GLU A 91 14.88 7.26 13.96
C GLU A 91 15.81 8.48 14.04
N MET A 92 15.58 9.51 13.23
CA MET A 92 16.34 10.76 13.29
C MET A 92 16.17 11.48 14.62
N GLN A 93 14.93 11.59 15.13
CA GLN A 93 14.66 12.17 16.44
C GLN A 93 15.31 11.36 17.57
N ASN A 94 15.25 10.04 17.52
CA ASN A 94 15.84 9.17 18.52
C ASN A 94 17.38 9.26 18.51
N THR A 95 17.97 9.34 17.32
CA THR A 95 19.41 9.55 17.13
C THR A 95 19.85 10.90 17.70
N GLN A 96 19.11 11.96 17.40
CA GLN A 96 19.40 13.31 17.92
C GLN A 96 19.34 13.34 19.45
N ASN A 97 18.28 12.77 20.04
CA ASN A 97 18.16 12.66 21.50
C ASN A 97 19.30 11.85 22.12
N SER A 98 19.70 10.75 21.47
CA SER A 98 20.82 9.92 21.94
C SER A 98 22.14 10.71 21.97
N PHE A 99 22.44 11.49 20.92
CA PHE A 99 23.62 12.36 20.90
C PHE A 99 23.57 13.44 21.98
N THR A 100 22.39 14.03 22.24
CA THR A 100 22.22 15.01 23.32
C THR A 100 22.58 14.40 24.68
N TRP A 101 22.09 13.20 24.98
CA TRP A 101 22.41 12.53 26.25
C TRP A 101 23.89 12.16 26.39
N VAL A 102 24.54 11.71 25.31
CA VAL A 102 25.99 11.46 25.31
C VAL A 102 26.76 12.73 25.69
N TRP A 103 26.42 13.87 25.08
CA TRP A 103 27.05 15.16 25.40
C TRP A 103 26.79 15.62 26.83
N VAL A 104 25.57 15.43 27.35
CA VAL A 104 25.22 15.75 28.74
C VAL A 104 26.07 14.92 29.70
N VAL A 105 26.17 13.61 29.48
CA VAL A 105 26.98 12.71 30.33
C VAL A 105 28.46 13.11 30.29
N LEU A 106 29.02 13.35 29.10
CA LEU A 106 30.41 13.81 28.95
C LEU A 106 30.68 15.13 29.67
N SER A 107 29.75 16.09 29.59
CA SER A 107 29.88 17.40 30.25
C SER A 107 29.87 17.26 31.77
N ILE A 108 28.99 16.41 32.32
CA ILE A 108 28.94 16.13 33.76
C ILE A 108 30.26 15.48 34.22
N LEU A 109 30.77 14.50 33.48
CA LEU A 109 32.04 13.84 33.80
C LEU A 109 33.22 14.82 33.81
N LEU A 110 33.28 15.76 32.86
CA LEU A 110 34.31 16.80 32.83
C LEU A 110 34.23 17.73 34.06
N ILE A 111 33.03 18.15 34.45
CA ILE A 111 32.83 19.00 35.63
C ILE A 111 33.26 18.26 36.91
N LEU A 112 32.84 17.00 37.08
CA LEU A 112 33.22 16.18 38.21
C LEU A 112 34.73 15.96 38.27
N GLY A 113 35.36 15.67 37.13
CA GLY A 113 36.82 15.53 37.03
C GLY A 113 37.58 16.80 37.38
N PHE A 114 37.02 17.97 37.07
CA PHE A 114 37.60 19.25 37.47
C PHE A 114 37.43 19.53 38.97
N LEU A 115 36.27 19.19 39.56
CA LEU A 115 36.01 19.38 40.99
C LEU A 115 36.81 18.44 41.91
N MET A 116 37.21 17.27 41.42
CA MET A 116 38.01 16.30 42.17
C MET A 116 39.53 16.52 42.04
N ARG A 117 39.97 17.52 41.26
CA ARG A 117 41.38 17.86 41.06
C ARG A 117 41.80 19.03 41.94
#